data_AF-A0A973BC59-F1
#
_entry.id   AF-A0A973BC59-F1
#
_cell.length_a   1.000
_cell.length_b   1.000
_cell.length_c   1.000
_cell.angle_alpha   90.00
_cell.angle_beta   90.00
_cell.angle_gamma   90.00
#
_symmetry.space_group_name_H-M   'P 1'
#
loop_
_entity.id
_entity.type
_entity.pdbx_description
1 polymer ?
#
loop_
_entity_poly.entity_id
_entity_poly.type
_entity_poly.pdbx_seq_one_letter_code
_entity_poly.pdbx_strand_id
1 'polypeptide(L)'
;MSDFGTTISVTNPNRPIDAGEAASLSTSLKEYITTNEMDNAIGEPYLSDFDLNEDGTLYLQLSEHYFGGEDEEEDADLLVFITELELEDAKLMVAELQTQFPDYSYTPAVDEW
;
A
#
# COMPACT_ATOMS: atom_id res chain seq x y z
N MET A 1 2.40 -13.70 17.37
CA MET A 1 1.94 -13.55 15.97
C MET A 1 1.81 -12.06 15.76
N SER A 2 2.63 -11.54 14.86
CA SER A 2 2.56 -10.15 14.43
C SER A 2 2.20 -10.23 12.96
N ASP A 3 1.03 -9.71 12.61
CA ASP A 3 0.68 -9.57 11.21
C ASP A 3 1.10 -8.14 10.82
N PHE A 4 1.56 -7.94 9.59
CA PHE A 4 1.80 -6.59 9.10
C PHE A 4 1.37 -6.46 7.65
N GLY A 5 1.10 -5.23 7.24
CA GLY A 5 0.67 -4.94 5.86
C GLY A 5 1.12 -3.58 5.40
N THR A 6 1.34 -3.47 4.10
CA THR A 6 1.73 -2.22 3.45
C THR A 6 0.50 -1.56 2.86
N THR A 7 0.30 -0.28 3.18
CA THR A 7 -0.81 0.52 2.69
C THR A 7 -0.32 1.82 2.05
N ILE A 8 -1.08 2.35 1.10
CA ILE A 8 -0.92 3.70 0.59
C ILE A 8 -2.22 4.46 0.86
N SER A 9 -2.13 5.51 1.67
CA SER A 9 -3.21 6.48 1.82
C SER A 9 -3.21 7.45 0.65
N VAL A 10 -4.34 7.56 -0.05
CA VAL A 10 -4.55 8.46 -1.19
C VAL A 10 -5.56 9.52 -0.79
N THR A 11 -5.17 10.78 -0.92
CA THR A 11 -6.01 11.94 -0.60
C THR A 11 -6.02 12.92 -1.76
N ASN A 12 -7.10 13.68 -1.88
CA ASN A 12 -7.15 14.82 -2.78
C ASN A 12 -6.93 16.11 -1.96
N PRO A 13 -5.89 16.91 -2.27
CA PRO A 13 -5.50 18.07 -1.44
C PRO A 13 -6.55 19.19 -1.46
N ASN A 14 -7.48 19.16 -2.43
CA ASN A 14 -8.47 20.21 -2.61
C ASN A 14 -9.84 19.86 -1.99
N ARG A 15 -10.16 18.57 -1.85
CA ARG A 15 -11.44 18.08 -1.32
C ARG A 15 -11.36 16.61 -0.92
N PRO A 16 -12.25 16.13 -0.03
CA PRO A 16 -12.42 14.69 0.22
C PRO A 16 -12.77 13.93 -1.07
N ILE A 17 -12.25 12.71 -1.22
CA ILE A 17 -12.59 11.80 -2.32
C ILE A 17 -13.98 11.24 -2.05
N ASP A 18 -14.90 11.37 -3.01
CA ASP A 18 -16.23 10.76 -2.91
C ASP A 18 -16.26 9.32 -3.47
N ALA A 19 -17.33 8.58 -3.23
CA ALA A 19 -17.44 7.19 -3.64
C ALA A 19 -17.35 6.96 -5.16
N GLY A 20 -17.76 7.94 -5.98
CA GLY A 20 -17.68 7.85 -7.44
C GLY A 20 -16.26 8.10 -7.95
N GLU A 21 -15.59 9.10 -7.39
CA GLU A 21 -14.17 9.39 -7.63
C GLU A 21 -13.31 8.21 -7.16
N ALA A 22 -13.56 7.67 -5.97
CA ALA A 22 -12.88 6.49 -5.43
C ALA A 22 -13.02 5.27 -6.34
N ALA A 23 -14.24 4.91 -6.76
CA ALA A 23 -14.44 3.75 -7.65
C ALA A 23 -13.68 3.88 -8.98
N SER A 24 -13.65 5.10 -9.53
CA SER A 24 -12.94 5.39 -10.78
C SER A 24 -11.43 5.33 -10.58
N LEU A 25 -10.93 5.96 -9.52
CA LEU A 25 -9.52 5.98 -9.15
C LEU A 25 -8.99 4.59 -8.82
N SER A 26 -9.70 3.81 -8.00
CA SER A 26 -9.34 2.42 -7.68
C SER A 26 -9.22 1.57 -8.93
N THR A 27 -10.12 1.75 -9.90
CA THR A 27 -10.04 1.01 -11.19
C THR A 27 -8.77 1.39 -11.94
N SER A 28 -8.47 2.68 -12.08
CA SER A 28 -7.28 3.16 -12.77
C SER A 28 -5.98 2.76 -12.08
N LEU A 29 -5.93 2.85 -10.74
CA LEU A 29 -4.78 2.42 -9.94
C LEU A 29 -4.55 0.92 -10.09
N LYS A 30 -5.60 0.10 -9.97
CA LYS A 30 -5.50 -1.36 -10.13
C LYS A 30 -5.01 -1.76 -11.51
N GLU A 31 -5.56 -1.15 -12.56
CA GLU A 31 -5.16 -1.40 -13.94
C GLU A 31 -3.68 -1.04 -14.15
N TYR A 32 -3.23 0.10 -13.60
CA TYR A 32 -1.85 0.53 -13.68
C TYR A 32 -0.89 -0.44 -12.98
N ILE A 33 -1.19 -0.83 -11.74
CA ILE A 33 -0.38 -1.78 -10.95
C ILE A 33 -0.25 -3.11 -11.68
N THR A 34 -1.37 -3.64 -12.15
CA THR A 34 -1.42 -4.95 -12.84
C THR A 34 -0.69 -4.91 -14.18
N THR A 35 -0.83 -3.82 -14.95
CA THR A 35 -0.22 -3.70 -16.29
C THR A 35 1.30 -3.54 -16.22
N ASN A 36 1.81 -2.92 -15.16
CA ASN A 36 3.26 -2.72 -14.98
C ASN A 36 3.92 -3.86 -14.22
N GLU A 37 3.20 -4.96 -13.92
CA GLU A 37 3.73 -6.12 -13.21
C GLU A 37 4.46 -5.71 -11.92
N MET A 38 3.84 -4.84 -11.13
CA MET A 38 4.42 -4.34 -9.88
C MET A 38 4.29 -5.41 -8.79
N ASP A 39 5.43 -5.80 -8.22
CA ASP A 39 5.55 -6.75 -7.12
C ASP A 39 5.98 -6.04 -5.83
N ASN A 40 5.71 -6.66 -4.69
CA ASN A 40 6.17 -6.20 -3.38
C ASN A 40 7.64 -6.54 -3.12
N ALA A 41 8.14 -6.18 -1.94
CA ALA A 41 9.54 -6.38 -1.56
C ALA A 41 10.00 -7.86 -1.56
N ILE A 42 9.07 -8.81 -1.46
CA ILE A 42 9.36 -10.26 -1.50
C ILE A 42 9.12 -10.89 -2.88
N GLY A 43 8.77 -10.09 -3.89
CA GLY A 43 8.54 -10.54 -5.26
C GLY A 43 7.17 -11.19 -5.48
N GLU A 44 6.20 -10.88 -4.62
CA GLU A 44 4.81 -11.29 -4.80
C GLU A 44 3.97 -10.13 -5.38
N PRO A 45 2.96 -10.42 -6.22
CA PRO A 45 2.09 -9.39 -6.76
C PRO A 45 1.34 -8.63 -5.65
N TYR A 46 1.18 -7.32 -5.81
CA TYR A 46 0.38 -6.53 -4.88
C TYR A 46 -1.11 -6.92 -4.87
N LEU A 47 -1.72 -7.00 -3.68
CA LEU A 47 -3.14 -7.30 -3.46
C LEU A 47 -4.06 -6.30 -4.19
N SER A 48 -3.70 -5.02 -4.17
CA SER A 48 -4.43 -3.94 -4.82
C SER A 48 -5.90 -3.86 -4.40
N ASP A 49 -6.15 -4.00 -3.10
CA ASP A 49 -7.47 -3.82 -2.49
C ASP A 49 -7.65 -2.37 -2.04
N PHE A 50 -8.89 -1.89 -2.07
CA PHE A 50 -9.20 -0.49 -1.86
C PHE A 50 -10.32 -0.31 -0.85
N ASP A 51 -10.13 0.60 0.11
CA ASP A 51 -11.14 0.99 1.08
C ASP A 51 -11.26 2.51 1.18
N LEU A 52 -12.48 3.04 1.17
CA LEU A 52 -12.73 4.49 1.27
C LEU A 52 -13.23 4.82 2.67
N ASN A 53 -12.43 5.57 3.42
CA ASN A 53 -12.85 6.07 4.72
C ASN A 53 -13.88 7.18 4.64
N GLU A 54 -14.63 7.38 5.72
CA GLU A 54 -15.66 8.42 5.83
C GLU A 54 -15.11 9.84 5.69
N ASP A 55 -13.81 10.05 5.92
CA ASP A 55 -13.13 11.34 5.75
C ASP A 55 -12.70 11.63 4.31
N GLY A 56 -12.92 10.69 3.39
CA GLY A 56 -12.55 10.79 1.98
C GLY A 56 -11.09 10.44 1.70
N THR A 57 -10.42 9.72 2.59
CA THR A 57 -9.14 9.06 2.32
C THR A 57 -9.38 7.69 1.71
N LEU A 58 -8.77 7.42 0.56
CA LEU A 58 -8.79 6.11 -0.08
C LEU A 58 -7.53 5.34 0.33
N TYR A 59 -7.69 4.20 0.98
CA TYR A 59 -6.61 3.29 1.33
C TYR A 59 -6.45 2.26 0.24
N LEU A 60 -5.22 2.11 -0.24
CA LEU A 60 -4.79 1.04 -1.13
C LEU A 60 -3.95 0.05 -0.32
N GLN A 61 -4.42 -1.16 -0.14
CA GLN A 61 -3.67 -2.24 0.49
C GLN A 61 -2.81 -2.93 -0.57
N LEU A 62 -1.50 -2.93 -0.33
CA LEU A 62 -0.49 -3.48 -1.22
C LEU A 62 -0.14 -4.92 -0.84
N SER A 63 0.07 -5.20 0.43
CA SER A 63 0.50 -6.51 0.91
C SER A 63 -0.05 -6.80 2.30
N GLU A 64 -0.05 -8.08 2.64
CA GLU A 64 -0.40 -8.61 3.96
C GLU A 64 0.50 -9.81 4.23
N HIS A 65 1.18 -9.78 5.37
CA HIS A 65 2.16 -10.78 5.74
C HIS A 65 1.87 -11.29 7.15
N TYR A 66 1.90 -12.61 7.31
CA TYR A 66 1.63 -13.28 8.59
C TYR A 66 2.93 -13.84 9.16
N PHE A 67 3.40 -13.29 10.29
CA PHE A 67 4.60 -13.79 10.98
C PHE A 67 4.22 -14.57 12.25
N GLY A 68 4.58 -15.86 12.27
CA GLY A 68 4.34 -16.75 13.39
C GLY A 68 5.22 -18.00 13.33
N GLY A 69 6.42 -17.93 13.90
CA GLY A 69 7.37 -19.03 14.09
C GLY A 69 7.63 -19.39 15.56
N GLU A 70 8.32 -20.50 15.79
CA GLU A 70 8.70 -21.01 17.14
C GLU A 70 9.91 -20.29 17.77
N ASP A 71 10.59 -19.40 17.04
CA ASP A 71 11.78 -18.64 17.50
C ASP A 71 11.57 -17.11 17.37
N GLU A 72 10.88 -16.52 18.35
CA GLU A 72 10.45 -15.11 18.36
C GLU A 72 11.59 -14.06 18.31
N GLU A 73 12.83 -14.43 18.65
CA GLU A 73 13.98 -13.49 18.66
C GLU A 73 14.68 -13.34 17.30
N GLU A 74 14.78 -14.39 16.48
CA GLU A 74 15.29 -14.26 15.09
C GLU A 74 14.25 -13.63 14.16
N ASP A 75 12.96 -13.80 14.47
CA ASP A 75 11.86 -13.25 13.69
C ASP A 75 11.73 -11.72 13.81
N ALA A 76 12.19 -11.12 14.91
CA ALA A 76 12.02 -9.68 15.15
C ALA A 76 12.93 -8.82 14.24
N ASP A 77 14.21 -9.15 14.11
CA ASP A 77 15.13 -8.43 13.23
C ASP A 77 14.76 -8.64 11.75
N LEU A 78 14.26 -9.83 11.40
CA LEU A 78 13.76 -10.15 10.07
C LEU A 78 12.50 -9.35 9.74
N LEU A 79 11.56 -9.25 10.68
CA LEU A 79 10.34 -8.45 10.55
C LEU A 79 10.68 -6.98 10.30
N VAL A 80 11.57 -6.40 11.11
CA VAL A 80 12.02 -5.01 10.94
C VAL A 80 12.65 -4.82 9.55
N PHE A 81 13.51 -5.74 9.12
CA PHE A 81 14.12 -5.66 7.79
C PHE A 81 13.08 -5.71 6.66
N ILE A 82 12.09 -6.60 6.74
CA ILE A 82 11.06 -6.72 5.70
C ILE A 82 10.13 -5.50 5.71
N THR A 83 9.72 -5.01 6.87
CA THR A 83 8.89 -3.78 6.97
C THR A 83 9.62 -2.56 6.40
N GLU A 84 10.93 -2.42 6.62
CA GLU A 84 11.75 -1.37 5.99
C GLU A 84 11.79 -1.51 4.47
N LEU A 85 12.01 -2.72 3.94
CA LEU A 85 12.01 -2.98 2.50
C LEU A 85 10.65 -2.71 1.85
N GLU A 86 9.56 -3.17 2.46
CA GLU A 86 8.20 -2.93 2.00
C GLU A 86 7.88 -1.43 1.97
N LEU A 87 8.30 -0.68 2.98
CA LEU A 87 8.12 0.76 3.01
C LEU A 87 8.96 1.47 1.93
N GLU A 88 10.19 1.03 1.68
CA GLU A 88 11.03 1.56 0.59
C GLU A 88 10.39 1.30 -0.78
N ASP A 89 9.89 0.09 -1.00
CA ASP A 89 9.23 -0.30 -2.25
C ASP A 89 7.92 0.48 -2.47
N ALA A 90 7.10 0.61 -1.43
CA ALA A 90 5.89 1.43 -1.46
C ALA A 90 6.19 2.91 -1.78
N LYS A 91 7.34 3.44 -1.32
CA LYS A 91 7.76 4.81 -1.69
C LYS A 91 8.12 4.94 -3.17
N LEU A 92 8.74 3.91 -3.76
CA LEU A 92 9.01 3.87 -5.20
C LEU A 92 7.71 3.84 -5.98
N MET A 93 6.77 2.99 -5.58
CA MET A 93 5.43 2.95 -6.15
C MET A 93 4.71 4.30 -6.04
N VAL A 94 4.76 4.95 -4.88
CA VAL A 94 4.20 6.29 -4.68
C VAL A 94 4.79 7.32 -5.66
N ALA A 95 6.09 7.27 -5.94
CA ALA A 95 6.71 8.18 -6.91
C ALA A 95 6.17 7.97 -8.33
N GLU A 96 5.94 6.72 -8.74
CA GLU A 96 5.33 6.37 -10.01
C GLU A 96 3.86 6.83 -10.07
N LEU A 97 3.09 6.53 -9.03
CA LEU A 97 1.68 6.93 -8.94
C LEU A 97 1.52 8.46 -8.96
N GLN A 98 2.37 9.20 -8.25
CA GLN A 98 2.37 10.67 -8.25
C GLN A 98 2.66 11.25 -9.64
N THR A 99 3.43 10.54 -10.47
CA THR A 99 3.74 10.95 -11.83
C THR A 99 2.54 10.72 -12.77
N GLN A 100 1.83 9.60 -12.61
CA GLN A 100 0.68 9.25 -13.46
C GLN A 100 -0.62 9.95 -13.04
N PHE A 101 -0.79 10.17 -11.74
CA PHE A 101 -1.99 10.70 -11.12
C PHE A 101 -1.64 11.90 -10.22
N PRO A 102 -1.15 13.02 -10.79
CA PRO A 102 -0.58 14.13 -10.04
C PRO A 102 -1.60 14.92 -9.20
N ASP A 103 -2.90 14.73 -9.42
CA ASP A 103 -3.97 15.43 -8.72
C ASP A 103 -4.19 14.92 -7.28
N TYR A 104 -3.56 13.80 -6.91
CA TYR A 104 -3.67 13.18 -5.59
C TYR A 104 -2.34 13.25 -4.84
N SER A 105 -2.44 13.13 -3.53
CA SER A 105 -1.33 12.97 -2.60
C SER A 105 -1.33 11.56 -2.05
N TYR A 106 -0.14 10.95 -2.01
CA TYR A 106 0.06 9.56 -1.63
C TYR A 106 0.97 9.47 -0.41
N THR A 107 0.61 8.68 0.58
CA THR A 107 1.42 8.44 1.78
C THR A 107 1.52 6.93 2.02
N PRO A 108 2.71 6.33 1.83
CA PRO A 108 2.91 4.92 2.13
C PRO A 108 3.11 4.70 3.63
N ALA A 109 2.59 3.60 4.15
CA ALA A 109 2.76 3.17 5.53
C ALA A 109 2.88 1.64 5.59
N VAL A 110 3.54 1.15 6.62
CA VAL A 110 3.55 -0.26 7.01
C VAL A 110 3.02 -0.31 8.43
N ASP A 111 1.94 -1.06 8.63
CA ASP A 111 1.24 -1.15 9.91
C ASP A 111 1.29 -2.60 10.43
N GLU A 112 1.57 -2.76 11.73
CA GLU A 112 1.52 -4.03 12.46
C GLU A 112 0.16 -4.21 13.16
N TRP A 113 -0.36 -5.44 13.20
CA TRP A 113 -1.70 -5.80 13.68
C TRP A 113 -1.72 -7.12 14.47
#